data_AF-A0A355BX44-F1
#
_entry.id   AF-A0A355BX44-F1
#
_cell.length_a   1.000
_cell.length_b   1.000
_cell.length_c   1.000
_cell.angle_alpha   90.00
_cell.angle_beta   90.00
_cell.angle_gamma   90.00
#
_symmetry.space_group_name_H-M   'P 1'
#
loop_
_entity.id
_entity.type
_entity.pdbx_description
1 polymer ?
#
loop_
_entity_poly.entity_id
_entity_poly.type
_entity_poly.pdbx_seq_one_letter_code
_entity_poly.pdbx_strand_id
1 'polypeptide(L)'
;METRGFVTGAAPDFTIVDLPGFEASPARHGCRTKTVIAVDFVKRLILIAGTSYAGEMKKSVFTILNFLLPEAGVMPMHCSVNVGKAEDAAVFFGLSGTGKTT
;
A
#
# COMPACT_ATOMS: atom_id res chain seq x y z
N MET A 1 -17.23 18.84 -12.43
CA MET A 1 -16.25 17.74 -12.56
C MET A 1 -14.89 18.41 -12.61
N GLU A 2 -14.22 18.52 -11.47
CA GLU A 2 -12.97 19.29 -11.35
C GLU A 2 -11.80 18.36 -11.67
N THR A 3 -11.17 18.56 -12.83
CA THR A 3 -9.96 17.84 -13.23
C THR A 3 -8.81 18.27 -12.31
N ARG A 4 -8.54 17.49 -11.27
CA ARG A 4 -7.29 17.61 -10.50
C ARG A 4 -6.14 17.18 -11.41
N GLY A 5 -5.41 18.14 -11.97
CA GLY A 5 -4.16 17.89 -12.69
C GLY A 5 -3.10 17.26 -11.79
N PHE A 6 -2.08 16.65 -12.38
CA PHE A 6 -0.91 16.18 -11.64
C PHE A 6 -0.20 17.37 -10.99
N VAL A 7 -0.17 17.41 -9.66
CA VAL A 7 0.54 18.44 -8.91
C VAL A 7 2.01 18.03 -8.79
N THR A 8 2.89 18.71 -9.52
CA THR A 8 4.33 18.61 -9.29
C THR A 8 4.71 19.61 -8.20
N GLY A 9 5.13 19.12 -7.03
CA GLY A 9 5.66 19.97 -5.94
C GLY A 9 4.85 20.04 -4.63
N ALA A 10 3.73 19.31 -4.51
CA ALA A 10 3.10 19.13 -3.21
C ALA A 10 3.93 18.20 -2.31
N ALA A 11 3.99 18.50 -1.01
CA ALA A 11 4.59 17.59 -0.04
C ALA A 11 3.78 16.29 0.02
N PRO A 12 4.43 15.11 -0.04
CA PRO A 12 3.71 13.84 -0.05
C PRO A 12 3.08 13.55 1.32
N ASP A 13 1.88 12.97 1.32
CA ASP A 13 1.25 12.50 2.55
C ASP A 13 2.06 11.38 3.21
N PHE A 14 2.56 10.44 2.41
CA PHE A 14 3.49 9.39 2.84
C PHE A 14 4.63 9.26 1.83
N THR A 15 5.84 8.97 2.31
CA THR A 15 7.00 8.72 1.47
C THR A 15 7.43 7.26 1.58
N ILE A 16 7.63 6.58 0.44
CA ILE A 16 8.26 5.25 0.39
C ILE A 16 9.72 5.44 -0.01
N VAL A 17 10.63 4.90 0.79
CA VAL A 17 12.06 4.77 0.48
C VAL A 17 12.32 3.30 0.17
N ASP A 18 12.49 2.99 -1.12
CA ASP A 18 12.74 1.64 -1.61
C ASP A 18 14.23 1.44 -1.93
N LEU A 19 14.86 0.55 -1.19
CA LEU A 19 16.30 0.24 -1.24
C LEU A 19 16.50 -1.27 -1.40
N PRO A 20 16.14 -1.86 -2.55
CA PRO A 20 16.14 -3.31 -2.75
C PRO A 20 17.53 -3.94 -2.52
N GLY A 21 18.60 -3.21 -2.84
CA GLY A 21 19.99 -3.67 -2.65
C GLY A 21 20.56 -3.47 -1.24
N PHE A 22 19.85 -2.81 -0.33
CA PHE A 22 20.30 -2.66 1.06
C PHE A 22 19.91 -3.90 1.88
N GLU A 23 20.89 -4.58 2.46
CA GLU A 23 20.64 -5.68 3.40
C GLU A 23 20.72 -5.18 4.85
N ALA A 24 19.64 -5.37 5.60
CA ALA A 24 19.63 -5.04 7.02
C ALA A 24 20.50 -6.02 7.83
N SER A 25 21.16 -5.52 8.87
CA SER A 25 21.80 -6.36 9.90
C SER A 25 20.82 -6.59 11.06
N PRO A 26 20.38 -7.84 11.33
CA PRO A 26 19.49 -8.15 12.44
C PRO A 26 19.98 -7.62 13.79
N ALA A 27 21.26 -7.86 14.10
CA ALA A 27 21.87 -7.45 15.36
C ALA A 27 21.96 -5.92 15.51
N ARG A 28 22.23 -5.19 14.41
CA ARG A 28 22.36 -3.73 14.42
C ARG A 28 21.02 -3.01 14.38
N HIS A 29 20.08 -3.50 13.59
CA HIS A 29 18.82 -2.81 13.28
C HIS A 29 17.61 -3.36 14.05
N GLY A 30 17.79 -4.43 14.84
CA GLY A 30 16.70 -5.03 15.62
C GLY A 30 15.61 -5.69 14.76
N CYS A 31 15.94 -6.07 13.52
CA CYS A 31 15.03 -6.73 12.60
C CYS A 31 15.24 -8.26 12.59
N ARG A 32 14.26 -9.02 12.11
CA ARG A 32 14.31 -10.50 12.09
C ARG A 32 15.28 -11.04 11.04
N THR A 33 15.34 -10.41 9.86
CA THR A 33 16.13 -10.86 8.71
C THR A 33 16.80 -9.68 8.03
N LYS A 34 17.50 -9.95 6.92
CA LYS A 34 18.08 -8.92 6.05
C LYS A 34 17.06 -8.10 5.28
N THR A 35 15.83 -8.60 5.14
CA THR A 35 14.71 -7.93 4.48
C THR A 35 13.89 -7.18 5.52
N VAL A 36 13.58 -5.91 5.24
CA VAL A 36 12.78 -5.06 6.14
C VAL A 36 11.72 -4.34 5.33
N ILE A 37 10.48 -4.46 5.77
CA ILE A 37 9.35 -3.62 5.34
C ILE A 37 8.81 -2.98 6.62
N ALA A 38 9.09 -1.70 6.82
CA ALA A 38 8.74 -0.98 8.04
C ALA A 38 7.91 0.26 7.72
N VAL A 39 6.87 0.49 8.52
CA VAL A 39 5.96 1.64 8.40
C VAL A 39 6.03 2.47 9.66
N ASP A 40 6.36 3.75 9.53
CA ASP A 40 6.27 4.75 10.59
C ASP A 40 5.11 5.70 10.26
N PHE A 41 3.98 5.53 10.96
CA PHE A 41 2.78 6.35 10.75
C PHE A 41 2.94 7.78 11.27
N VAL A 42 3.82 8.02 12.25
CA VAL A 42 4.05 9.36 12.83
C VAL A 42 4.86 10.20 11.85
N LYS A 43 5.95 9.63 11.31
CA LYS A 43 6.79 10.29 10.29
C LYS A 43 6.25 10.16 8.88
N ARG A 44 5.20 9.35 8.71
CA ARG A 44 4.58 9.02 7.42
C ARG A 44 5.60 8.49 6.39
N LEU A 45 6.44 7.56 6.84
CA LEU A 45 7.55 7.00 6.08
C LEU A 45 7.43 5.47 6.01
N ILE A 46 7.68 4.91 4.84
CA ILE A 46 7.88 3.47 4.65
C ILE A 46 9.31 3.23 4.20
N LEU A 47 9.97 2.27 4.84
CA LEU A 47 11.26 1.74 4.40
C LEU A 47 11.05 0.32 3.86
N ILE A 48 11.46 0.08 2.61
CA ILE A 48 11.52 -1.24 2.00
C ILE A 48 12.99 -1.53 1.67
N ALA A 49 13.52 -2.63 2.17
CA ALA A 49 14.91 -3.00 1.98
C ALA A 49 15.10 -4.52 1.89
N GLY A 50 16.11 -4.95 1.14
CA GLY A 50 16.51 -6.36 1.02
C GLY A 50 15.50 -7.21 0.25
N THR A 51 14.75 -6.61 -0.66
CA THR A 51 13.79 -7.28 -1.55
C THR A 51 13.56 -6.46 -2.81
N SER A 52 13.53 -7.11 -3.98
CA SER A 52 13.15 -6.49 -5.26
C SER A 52 11.70 -6.81 -5.65
N TYR A 53 10.91 -7.38 -4.73
CA TYR A 53 9.52 -7.74 -4.99
C TYR A 53 8.65 -6.47 -4.99
N ALA A 54 8.27 -5.98 -6.17
CA ALA A 54 7.46 -4.77 -6.33
C ALA A 54 6.09 -4.82 -5.61
N GLY A 55 5.60 -6.01 -5.28
CA GLY A 55 4.37 -6.17 -4.49
C GLY A 55 4.46 -5.54 -3.10
N GLU A 56 5.65 -5.40 -2.52
CA GLU A 56 5.83 -4.75 -1.21
C GLU A 56 5.43 -3.27 -1.22
N MET A 57 5.76 -2.54 -2.29
CA MET A 57 5.32 -1.15 -2.45
C MET A 57 3.79 -1.06 -2.50
N LYS A 58 3.16 -1.88 -3.35
CA LYS A 58 1.70 -1.94 -3.48
C LYS A 58 1.03 -2.27 -2.14
N LYS A 59 1.53 -3.30 -1.45
CA LYS A 59 0.96 -3.76 -0.19
C LYS A 59 1.20 -2.79 0.94
N SER A 60 2.31 -2.05 0.95
CA SER A 60 2.56 -0.99 1.93
C SER A 60 1.54 0.14 1.81
N VAL A 61 1.27 0.64 0.60
CA VAL A 61 0.22 1.65 0.37
C VAL A 61 -1.15 1.11 0.78
N PHE A 62 -1.47 -0.12 0.39
CA PHE A 62 -2.72 -0.76 0.80
C PHE A 62 -2.84 -0.83 2.33
N THR A 63 -1.80 -1.24 3.04
CA THR A 63 -1.77 -1.28 4.51
C THR A 63 -2.01 0.09 5.13
N ILE A 64 -1.39 1.15 4.58
CA ILE A 64 -1.58 2.52 5.09
C ILE A 64 -3.02 2.96 4.93
N LEU A 65 -3.63 2.70 3.77
CA LEU A 65 -5.04 3.02 3.55
C LEU A 65 -5.96 2.21 4.46
N ASN A 66 -5.59 0.97 4.81
CA ASN A 66 -6.35 0.19 5.79
C ASN A 66 -6.28 0.76 7.21
N PHE A 67 -5.25 1.57 7.52
CA PHE A 67 -5.13 2.26 8.80
C PHE A 67 -5.88 3.61 8.79
N LEU A 68 -5.69 4.42 7.73
CA LEU A 68 -6.22 5.79 7.68
C LEU A 68 -7.71 5.88 7.35
N LEU A 69 -8.21 5.04 6.43
CA LEU A 69 -9.59 5.15 5.95
C LEU A 69 -10.65 4.87 7.03
N PRO A 70 -10.46 3.90 7.95
CA PRO A 70 -11.38 3.70 9.06
C PRO A 70 -11.60 4.95 9.93
N GLU A 71 -10.57 5.76 10.17
CA GLU A 71 -10.70 7.02 10.93
C GLU A 71 -11.58 8.05 10.20
N ALA A 72 -11.63 7.99 8.87
CA ALA A 72 -12.52 8.80 8.04
C ALA A 72 -13.92 8.18 7.86
N GLY A 73 -14.24 7.08 8.57
CA GLY A 73 -15.52 6.38 8.42
C GLY A 73 -15.66 5.62 7.09
N VAL A 74 -14.56 5.36 6.39
CA VAL A 74 -14.53 4.64 5.10
C VAL A 74 -14.03 3.22 5.32
N MET A 75 -14.76 2.22 4.84
CA MET A 75 -14.35 0.81 4.93
C MET A 75 -13.33 0.46 3.82
N PRO A 76 -12.05 0.22 4.14
CA PRO A 76 -11.08 -0.28 3.17
C PRO A 76 -11.39 -1.74 2.80
N MET A 77 -11.26 -2.11 1.53
CA MET A 77 -11.58 -3.46 1.05
C MET A 77 -10.47 -4.03 0.17
N HIS A 78 -10.07 -5.28 0.43
CA HIS A 78 -9.21 -6.06 -0.47
C HIS A 78 -10.09 -6.88 -1.45
N CYS A 79 -10.75 -6.19 -2.35
CA CYS A 79 -11.70 -6.77 -3.31
C CYS A 79 -11.41 -6.28 -4.73
N SER A 80 -12.10 -6.88 -5.70
CA SER A 80 -12.35 -6.23 -6.99
C SER A 80 -13.79 -5.70 -7.01
N VAL A 81 -14.04 -4.74 -7.88
CA VAL A 81 -15.36 -4.14 -8.10
C VAL A 81 -15.57 -3.93 -9.58
N ASN A 82 -16.76 -4.24 -10.09
CA ASN A 82 -17.22 -3.82 -11.41
C ASN A 82 -18.54 -3.07 -11.29
N VAL A 83 -18.89 -2.32 -12.34
CA VAL A 83 -20.11 -1.51 -12.41
C VAL A 83 -20.86 -1.89 -13.68
N GLY A 84 -22.14 -2.25 -13.52
CA GLY A 84 -23.03 -2.60 -14.63
C GLY A 84 -23.50 -1.37 -15.41
N LYS A 85 -24.26 -1.60 -16.50
CA LYS A 85 -24.80 -0.53 -17.35
C LYS A 85 -25.82 0.36 -16.62
N ALA A 86 -26.41 -0.14 -15.54
CA ALA A 86 -27.37 0.59 -14.72
C ALA A 86 -26.71 1.26 -13.50
N GLU A 87 -25.38 1.42 -13.52
CA GLU A 87 -24.58 1.96 -12.40
C GLU A 87 -24.66 1.13 -11.10
N ASP A 88 -25.01 -0.14 -11.23
CA ASP A 88 -25.05 -1.12 -10.14
C ASP A 88 -23.65 -1.71 -9.91
N ALA A 89 -23.12 -1.54 -8.71
CA ALA A 89 -21.80 -2.04 -8.33
C ALA A 89 -21.87 -3.43 -7.70
N ALA A 90 -20.99 -4.34 -8.13
CA ALA A 90 -20.78 -5.63 -7.49
C ALA A 90 -19.36 -5.75 -6.92
N VAL A 91 -19.25 -6.21 -5.67
CA VAL A 91 -17.99 -6.34 -4.93
C VAL A 91 -17.63 -7.81 -4.76
N PHE A 92 -16.42 -8.17 -5.13
CA PHE A 92 -15.94 -9.56 -5.08
C PHE A 92 -14.79 -9.70 -4.09
N PHE A 93 -15.04 -10.39 -2.99
CA PHE A 93 -14.02 -10.76 -2.01
C PHE A 93 -13.44 -12.13 -2.31
N GLY A 94 -12.17 -12.31 -1.94
CA GLY A 94 -11.48 -13.59 -2.12
C GLY A 94 -10.00 -13.49 -1.77
N LEU A 95 -9.36 -14.62 -1.48
CA LEU A 95 -7.92 -14.69 -1.23
C LEU A 95 -7.13 -14.53 -2.53
N SER A 96 -5.80 -14.40 -2.42
CA SER A 96 -4.94 -14.35 -3.61
C SER A 96 -5.14 -15.62 -4.45
N GLY A 97 -5.35 -15.48 -5.76
CA GLY A 97 -5.56 -16.60 -6.67
C GLY A 97 -6.98 -17.18 -6.73
N THR A 98 -7.99 -16.61 -6.04
CA THR A 98 -9.35 -17.16 -6.01
C THR A 98 -10.33 -16.49 -6.98
N GLY A 99 -9.85 -16.03 -8.14
CA GLY A 99 -10.73 -15.52 -9.21
C GLY A 99 -11.26 -14.08 -9.06
N LYS A 100 -10.76 -13.26 -8.13
CA LYS A 100 -11.18 -11.83 -8.03
C LYS A 100 -10.98 -11.03 -9.33
N THR A 101 -9.98 -11.40 -10.13
CA THR A 101 -9.60 -10.67 -11.35
C THR A 101 -10.21 -11.29 -12.61
N THR A 102 -10.74 -12.52 -12.52
CA THR A 102 -11.17 -13.32 -13.66
C THR A 102 -12.63 -13.07 -13.96
#